data_AF-A0A7U6QL54-F1
#
_entry.id   AF-A0A7U6QL54-F1
#
_cell.length_a   1.000
_cell.length_b   1.000
_cell.length_c   1.000
_cell.angle_alpha   90.00
_cell.angle_beta   90.00
_cell.angle_gamma   90.00
#
_symmetry.space_group_name_H-M   'P 1'
#
loop_
_entity.id
_entity.type
_entity.pdbx_description
1 polymer ?
#
loop_
_entity_poly.entity_id
_entity_poly.type
_entity_poly.pdbx_seq_one_letter_code
_entity_poly.pdbx_strand_id
1 'polypeptide(L)'
;MQGKLSLAMLCLMMSGFCDMFDGTVAKTRKRTRQEKNFGIQIDSLADLVCFGVLPVVIGYNLGLNTQPYHYLILVVFTLAALIRLAYFNVCEEERQATTTEPRKYYEGLPVTCDALILPALYSFRNYVPVDFTILYGIALVAIAVAFVTKFKLVKLKMRGMLGLLLVGILVFIWFIKEF
;
A
#
# COMPACT_ATOMS: atom_id res chain seq x y z
N MET A 1 -21.54 -12.67 2.23
CA MET A 1 -20.38 -12.04 1.55
C MET A 1 -19.51 -11.19 2.47
N GLN A 2 -20.07 -10.52 3.49
CA GLN A 2 -19.32 -9.67 4.43
C GLN A 2 -18.10 -10.35 5.09
N GLY A 3 -18.21 -11.61 5.52
CA GLY A 3 -17.08 -12.34 6.13
C GLY A 3 -15.86 -12.54 5.21
N LYS A 4 -16.07 -12.66 3.88
CA LYS A 4 -14.96 -12.80 2.90
C LYS A 4 -14.25 -11.47 2.67
N LEU A 5 -15.00 -10.37 2.66
CA LEU A 5 -14.46 -9.02 2.48
C LEU A 5 -13.65 -8.59 3.71
N SER A 6 -14.17 -8.81 4.91
CA SER A 6 -13.43 -8.52 6.14
C SER A 6 -12.10 -9.29 6.19
N LEU A 7 -12.09 -10.56 5.78
CA LEU A 7 -10.86 -11.35 5.70
C LEU A 7 -9.88 -10.78 4.66
N ALA A 8 -10.37 -10.34 3.49
CA ALA A 8 -9.52 -9.73 2.47
C ALA A 8 -8.87 -8.42 2.95
N MET A 9 -9.62 -7.58 3.67
CA MET A 9 -9.07 -6.37 4.31
C MET A 9 -8.03 -6.71 5.38
N LEU A 10 -8.27 -7.75 6.18
CA LEU A 10 -7.31 -8.24 7.17
C LEU A 10 -6.02 -8.75 6.49
N CYS A 11 -6.14 -9.51 5.40
CA CYS A 11 -4.99 -9.97 4.62
C CYS A 11 -4.18 -8.80 4.04
N LEU A 12 -4.85 -7.76 3.55
CA LEU A 12 -4.19 -6.54 3.06
C LEU A 12 -3.45 -5.80 4.20
N MET A 13 -4.06 -5.67 5.39
CA MET A 13 -3.36 -5.11 6.56
C MET A 13 -2.14 -5.94 6.95
N MET A 14 -2.28 -7.26 6.94
CA MET A 14 -1.20 -8.19 7.27
C MET A 14 -0.06 -8.14 6.26
N SER A 15 -0.32 -7.97 4.96
CA SER A 15 0.75 -7.77 3.98
C SER A 15 1.51 -6.48 4.22
N GLY A 16 0.80 -5.39 4.54
CA GLY A 16 1.42 -4.13 4.95
C GLY A 16 2.30 -4.27 6.19
N PHE A 17 1.86 -5.06 7.18
CA PHE A 17 2.68 -5.36 8.35
C PHE A 17 3.94 -6.14 7.96
N CYS A 18 3.82 -7.21 7.16
CA CYS A 18 4.95 -8.01 6.71
C CYS A 18 6.00 -7.20 5.94
N ASP A 19 5.57 -6.32 5.03
CA ASP A 19 6.43 -5.39 4.27
C ASP A 19 7.31 -4.53 5.19
N MET A 20 6.73 -4.01 6.28
CA MET A 20 7.50 -3.22 7.25
C MET A 20 8.63 -4.01 7.93
N PHE A 21 8.49 -5.34 8.05
CA PHE A 21 9.51 -6.19 8.68
C PHE A 21 10.53 -6.75 7.70
N ASP A 22 10.20 -6.96 6.43
CA ASP A 22 11.12 -7.61 5.49
C ASP A 22 12.45 -6.86 5.38
N GLY A 23 12.45 -5.53 5.35
CA GLY A 23 13.65 -4.72 5.22
C GLY A 23 14.54 -4.79 6.46
N THR A 24 13.92 -4.99 7.63
CA THR A 24 14.64 -5.22 8.90
C THR A 24 15.25 -6.60 8.92
N VAL A 25 14.47 -7.63 8.58
CA VAL A 25 14.93 -9.02 8.52
C VAL A 25 16.06 -9.16 7.49
N ALA A 26 15.90 -8.54 6.33
CA ALA A 26 16.87 -8.53 5.26
C ALA A 26 18.22 -7.98 5.75
N LYS A 27 18.23 -6.89 6.54
CA LYS A 27 19.48 -6.30 7.08
C LYS A 27 20.24 -7.22 8.05
N THR A 28 19.57 -8.18 8.67
CA THR A 28 20.24 -9.15 9.58
C THR A 28 21.08 -10.19 8.84
N ARG A 29 20.85 -10.37 7.52
CA ARG A 29 21.56 -11.36 6.71
C ARG A 29 22.68 -10.73 5.91
N LYS A 30 23.87 -11.34 5.96
CA LYS A 30 24.96 -11.05 5.01
C LYS A 30 24.54 -11.56 3.64
N ARG A 31 24.47 -10.66 2.66
CA ARG A 31 24.03 -10.93 1.30
C ARG A 31 25.07 -10.40 0.32
N THR A 32 25.33 -11.15 -0.73
CA THR A 32 26.12 -10.71 -1.87
C THR A 32 25.39 -9.57 -2.61
N ARG A 33 26.11 -8.84 -3.47
CA ARG A 33 25.49 -7.77 -4.25
C ARG A 33 24.37 -8.29 -5.18
N GLN A 34 24.56 -9.48 -5.74
CA GLN A 34 23.55 -10.12 -6.59
C GLN A 34 22.29 -10.50 -5.81
N GLU A 35 22.45 -11.12 -4.62
CA GLU A 35 21.32 -11.48 -3.75
C GLU A 35 20.53 -10.25 -3.27
N LYS A 36 21.23 -9.14 -2.98
CA LYS A 36 20.57 -7.89 -2.61
C LYS A 36 19.74 -7.34 -3.76
N ASN A 37 20.29 -7.28 -4.97
CA ASN A 37 19.60 -6.76 -6.15
C ASN A 37 18.40 -7.63 -6.53
N PHE A 38 18.58 -8.96 -6.48
CA PHE A 38 17.49 -9.90 -6.73
C PHE A 38 16.38 -9.77 -5.68
N GLY A 39 16.74 -9.63 -4.41
CA GLY A 39 15.80 -9.40 -3.32
C GLY A 39 14.94 -8.16 -3.55
N ILE A 40 15.54 -7.04 -3.97
CA ILE A 40 14.80 -5.80 -4.30
C ILE A 40 13.76 -6.03 -5.41
N GLN A 41 14.08 -6.83 -6.43
CA GLN A 41 13.13 -7.11 -7.52
C GLN A 41 11.96 -7.99 -7.08
N ILE A 42 12.23 -9.01 -6.25
CA ILE A 42 11.17 -9.87 -5.69
C ILE A 42 10.25 -9.06 -4.77
N ASP A 43 10.84 -8.22 -3.93
CA ASP A 43 10.14 -7.31 -3.01
C ASP A 43 9.11 -6.45 -3.76
N SER A 44 9.57 -5.77 -4.82
CA SER A 44 8.71 -4.93 -5.66
C SER A 44 7.61 -5.71 -6.40
N LEU A 45 7.86 -6.97 -6.77
CA LEU A 45 6.84 -7.81 -7.39
C LEU A 45 5.80 -8.25 -6.36
N ALA A 46 6.24 -8.60 -5.14
CA ALA A 46 5.35 -8.91 -4.03
C ALA A 46 4.48 -7.70 -3.67
N ASP A 47 5.07 -6.50 -3.59
CA ASP A 47 4.36 -5.25 -3.36
C ASP A 47 3.30 -4.97 -4.42
N LEU A 48 3.62 -5.18 -5.70
CA LEU A 48 2.65 -5.00 -6.78
C LEU A 48 1.46 -5.95 -6.62
N VAL A 49 1.69 -7.19 -6.20
CA VAL A 49 0.61 -8.17 -5.98
C VAL A 49 -0.21 -7.79 -4.74
N CYS A 50 0.44 -7.44 -3.64
CA CYS A 50 -0.21 -7.13 -2.37
C CYS A 50 -0.94 -5.79 -2.36
N PHE A 51 -0.38 -4.75 -2.99
CA PHE A 51 -0.89 -3.38 -2.91
C PHE A 51 -1.36 -2.82 -4.27
N GLY A 52 -1.04 -3.48 -5.37
CA GLY A 52 -1.60 -3.17 -6.70
C GLY A 52 -2.80 -4.06 -7.04
N VAL A 53 -2.61 -5.37 -6.95
CA VAL A 53 -3.59 -6.35 -7.44
C VAL A 53 -4.67 -6.68 -6.40
N LEU A 54 -4.30 -6.94 -5.15
CA LEU A 54 -5.28 -7.31 -4.12
C LEU A 54 -6.38 -6.24 -3.91
N PRO A 55 -6.08 -4.93 -3.81
CA PRO A 55 -7.13 -3.90 -3.74
C PRO A 55 -8.08 -3.89 -4.94
N VAL A 56 -7.57 -4.23 -6.12
CA VAL A 56 -8.35 -4.33 -7.36
C VAL A 56 -9.27 -5.54 -7.34
N VAL A 57 -8.76 -6.69 -6.88
CA VAL A 57 -9.56 -7.90 -6.70
C VAL A 57 -10.67 -7.67 -5.68
N ILE A 58 -10.37 -6.97 -4.58
CA ILE A 58 -11.37 -6.56 -3.58
C ILE A 58 -12.43 -5.66 -4.24
N GLY A 59 -12.02 -4.63 -4.97
CA GLY A 59 -12.93 -3.72 -5.69
C GLY A 59 -13.82 -4.45 -6.70
N TYR A 60 -13.25 -5.37 -7.46
CA TYR A 60 -13.98 -6.20 -8.42
C TYR A 60 -15.08 -7.02 -7.73
N ASN A 61 -14.76 -7.67 -6.61
CA ASN A 61 -15.72 -8.45 -5.83
C ASN A 61 -16.77 -7.60 -5.10
N LEU A 62 -16.49 -6.31 -4.87
CA LEU A 62 -17.44 -5.34 -4.34
C LEU A 62 -18.48 -4.87 -5.37
N GLY A 63 -18.23 -5.04 -6.66
CA GLY A 63 -19.13 -4.60 -7.73
C GLY A 63 -18.55 -3.53 -8.66
N LEU A 64 -17.25 -3.22 -8.56
CA LEU A 64 -16.51 -2.41 -9.54
C LEU A 64 -16.26 -3.18 -10.86
N ASN A 65 -17.30 -3.80 -11.39
CA ASN A 65 -17.34 -4.53 -12.65
C ASN A 65 -18.70 -4.38 -13.37
N THR A 66 -19.66 -3.69 -12.75
CA THR A 66 -21.01 -3.51 -13.29
C THR A 66 -21.09 -2.47 -14.42
N GLN A 67 -20.15 -1.52 -14.48
CA GLN A 67 -20.12 -0.45 -15.47
C GLN A 67 -18.78 -0.43 -16.19
N PRO A 68 -18.74 -0.06 -17.49
CA PRO A 68 -17.49 -0.02 -18.27
C PRO A 68 -16.38 0.82 -17.64
N TYR A 69 -16.72 1.97 -17.03
CA TYR A 69 -15.75 2.85 -16.39
C TYR A 69 -15.13 2.26 -15.11
N HIS A 70 -15.75 1.23 -14.50
CA HIS A 70 -15.15 0.57 -13.34
C HIS A 70 -13.85 -0.14 -13.69
N TYR A 71 -13.81 -0.81 -14.85
CA TYR A 71 -12.59 -1.44 -15.34
C TYR A 71 -11.46 -0.43 -15.55
N LEU A 72 -11.80 0.78 -16.01
CA LEU A 72 -10.83 1.87 -16.14
C LEU A 72 -10.23 2.25 -14.78
N ILE A 73 -11.05 2.38 -13.74
CA ILE A 73 -10.59 2.68 -12.37
C ILE A 73 -9.62 1.61 -11.88
N LEU A 74 -9.99 0.33 -12.03
CA LEU A 74 -9.18 -0.80 -11.58
C LEU A 74 -7.81 -0.87 -12.30
N VAL A 75 -7.82 -0.69 -13.62
CA VAL A 75 -6.61 -0.69 -14.45
C VAL A 75 -5.71 0.51 -14.10
N VAL A 76 -6.30 1.72 -14.02
CA VAL A 76 -5.54 2.93 -13.68
C VAL A 76 -4.92 2.83 -12.29
N PHE A 77 -5.63 2.29 -11.30
CA PHE A 77 -5.07 2.05 -9.96
C PHE A 77 -3.85 1.12 -10.01
N THR A 78 -3.96 0.00 -10.73
CA THR A 78 -2.86 -0.99 -10.85
C THR A 78 -1.64 -0.38 -11.53
N LEU A 79 -1.86 0.37 -12.62
CA LEU A 79 -0.80 1.05 -13.35
C LEU A 79 -0.15 2.16 -12.51
N ALA A 80 -0.93 2.91 -11.74
CA ALA A 80 -0.40 3.92 -10.83
C ALA A 80 0.49 3.30 -9.75
N ALA A 81 0.08 2.17 -9.15
CA ALA A 81 0.89 1.43 -8.19
C ALA A 81 2.19 0.92 -8.84
N LEU A 82 2.11 0.34 -10.04
CA LEU A 82 3.27 -0.14 -10.80
C LEU A 82 4.27 0.98 -11.11
N ILE A 83 3.80 2.11 -11.65
CA ILE A 83 4.64 3.28 -11.98
C ILE A 83 5.32 3.80 -10.71
N ARG A 84 4.57 3.82 -9.60
CA ARG A 84 5.07 4.28 -8.31
C ARG A 84 6.20 3.41 -7.76
N LEU A 85 6.04 2.09 -7.80
CA LEU A 85 7.08 1.13 -7.41
C LEU A 85 8.33 1.27 -8.28
N ALA A 86 8.14 1.32 -9.61
CA ALA A 86 9.24 1.50 -10.55
C ALA A 86 10.02 2.82 -10.31
N TYR A 87 9.29 3.94 -10.12
CA TYR A 87 9.92 5.23 -9.83
C TYR A 87 10.69 5.20 -8.50
N PHE A 88 10.11 4.58 -7.46
CA PHE A 88 10.76 4.46 -6.16
C PHE A 88 12.05 3.65 -6.23
N ASN A 89 12.05 2.53 -6.97
CA ASN A 89 13.21 1.68 -7.16
C ASN A 89 14.35 2.41 -7.88
N VAL A 90 14.05 3.08 -8.99
CA VAL A 90 15.05 3.85 -9.75
C VAL A 90 15.63 4.99 -8.89
N CYS A 91 14.78 5.74 -8.18
CA CYS A 91 15.23 6.82 -7.30
C CYS A 91 16.06 6.32 -6.11
N GLU A 92 15.82 5.11 -5.61
CA GLU A 92 16.61 4.53 -4.52
C GLU A 92 17.94 3.97 -5.02
N GLU A 93 17.97 3.38 -6.22
CA GLU A 93 19.21 2.93 -6.88
C GLU A 93 20.16 4.10 -7.17
N GLU A 94 19.67 5.17 -7.80
CA GLU A 94 20.45 6.37 -8.11
C GLU A 94 21.01 7.04 -6.85
N ARG A 95 20.20 7.09 -5.78
CA ARG A 95 20.65 7.62 -4.49
C ARG A 95 21.75 6.76 -3.87
N GLN A 96 21.59 5.44 -3.86
CA GLN A 96 22.59 4.52 -3.32
C GLN A 96 23.91 4.58 -4.09
N ALA A 97 23.88 4.91 -5.38
CA ALA A 97 25.07 5.15 -6.19
C ALA A 97 25.77 6.48 -5.84
N THR A 98 25.01 7.50 -5.42
CA THR A 98 25.53 8.88 -5.23
C THR A 98 25.95 9.19 -3.79
N THR A 99 25.29 8.62 -2.77
CA THR A 99 25.51 9.02 -1.36
C THR A 99 25.09 7.95 -0.36
N THR A 100 25.90 7.77 0.70
CA THR A 100 25.62 6.88 1.85
C THR A 100 24.83 7.54 2.98
N GLU A 101 24.58 8.85 2.92
CA GLU A 101 23.80 9.58 3.93
C GLU A 101 22.35 9.07 4.07
N PRO A 102 21.78 9.12 5.28
CA PRO A 102 20.39 8.74 5.51
C PRO A 102 19.42 9.69 4.80
N ARG A 103 18.51 9.13 3.98
CA ARG A 103 17.42 9.84 3.26
C ARG A 103 16.69 10.79 4.22
N LYS A 104 16.60 12.10 3.90
CA LYS A 104 15.87 13.13 4.68
C LYS A 104 14.40 13.31 4.26
N TYR A 105 14.03 12.93 3.03
CA TYR A 105 12.68 13.08 2.48
C TYR A 105 12.29 11.84 1.67
N TYR A 106 10.99 11.54 1.59
CA TYR A 106 10.41 10.61 0.61
C TYR A 106 9.63 11.43 -0.41
N GLU A 107 9.84 11.20 -1.70
CA GLU A 107 8.99 11.80 -2.72
C GLU A 107 7.75 10.93 -2.91
N GLY A 108 6.56 11.41 -2.55
CA GLY A 108 5.25 10.77 -2.75
C GLY A 108 4.82 9.73 -1.71
N LEU A 109 3.56 9.27 -1.80
CA LEU A 109 2.96 8.28 -0.90
C LEU A 109 3.52 6.86 -1.18
N PRO A 110 4.01 6.11 -0.18
CA PRO A 110 4.35 4.70 -0.33
C PRO A 110 3.12 3.88 -0.74
N VAL A 111 3.31 2.86 -1.59
CA VAL A 111 2.18 2.03 -2.05
C VAL A 111 1.51 1.33 -0.87
N THR A 112 2.31 0.86 0.09
CA THR A 112 1.91 0.22 1.35
C THR A 112 0.94 1.03 2.24
N CYS A 113 0.75 2.33 1.97
CA CYS A 113 -0.23 3.12 2.70
C CYS A 113 -1.67 2.69 2.40
N ASP A 114 -1.93 2.08 1.25
CA ASP A 114 -3.24 1.55 0.89
C ASP A 114 -3.73 0.46 1.88
N ALA A 115 -2.82 -0.31 2.46
CA ALA A 115 -3.06 -1.33 3.46
C ALA A 115 -3.50 -0.78 4.82
N LEU A 116 -3.38 0.53 5.03
CA LEU A 116 -4.00 1.22 6.15
C LEU A 116 -5.26 1.96 5.74
N ILE A 117 -5.23 2.66 4.59
CA ILE A 117 -6.32 3.51 4.12
C ILE A 117 -7.57 2.68 3.80
N LEU A 118 -7.45 1.58 3.04
CA LEU A 118 -8.61 0.81 2.59
C LEU A 118 -9.30 0.03 3.73
N PRO A 119 -8.57 -0.62 4.66
CA PRO A 119 -9.20 -1.26 5.82
C PRO A 119 -9.80 -0.24 6.80
N ALA A 120 -9.18 0.93 6.97
CA ALA A 120 -9.77 2.04 7.72
C ALA A 120 -11.05 2.56 7.04
N LEU A 121 -11.06 2.71 5.72
CA LEU A 121 -12.27 3.09 4.98
C LEU A 121 -13.40 2.08 5.17
N TYR A 122 -13.08 0.78 5.09
CA TYR A 122 -14.02 -0.29 5.35
C TYR A 122 -14.55 -0.27 6.78
N SER A 123 -13.71 0.07 7.75
CA SER A 123 -14.08 0.26 9.15
C SER A 123 -15.16 1.34 9.32
N PHE A 124 -15.02 2.48 8.64
CA PHE A 124 -15.98 3.59 8.74
C PHE A 124 -17.21 3.46 7.82
N ARG A 125 -17.38 2.34 7.09
CA ARG A 125 -18.45 2.16 6.10
C ARG A 125 -19.86 2.44 6.63
N ASN A 126 -20.15 2.08 7.90
CA ASN A 126 -21.48 2.23 8.49
C ASN A 126 -21.81 3.68 8.88
N TYR A 127 -20.80 4.56 8.94
CA TYR A 127 -20.96 5.97 9.34
C TYR A 127 -21.16 6.91 8.14
N VAL A 128 -20.97 6.41 6.91
CA VAL A 128 -21.10 7.19 5.68
C VAL A 128 -22.40 6.82 4.98
N PRO A 129 -23.29 7.79 4.66
CA PRO A 129 -24.58 7.51 4.02
C PRO A 129 -24.45 7.26 2.49
N VAL A 130 -23.33 6.69 2.04
CA VAL A 130 -23.00 6.44 0.63
C VAL A 130 -22.72 4.95 0.45
N ASP A 131 -23.11 4.39 -0.71
CA ASP A 131 -22.78 3.00 -1.03
C ASP A 131 -21.26 2.77 -0.96
N PHE A 132 -20.87 1.75 -0.20
CA PHE A 132 -19.46 1.44 0.05
C PHE A 132 -18.69 1.14 -1.25
N THR A 133 -19.33 0.59 -2.26
CA THR A 133 -18.73 0.32 -3.59
C THR A 133 -18.31 1.61 -4.27
N ILE A 134 -19.17 2.63 -4.23
CA ILE A 134 -18.89 3.96 -4.78
C ILE A 134 -17.76 4.61 -3.98
N LEU A 135 -17.86 4.57 -2.65
CA LEU A 135 -16.84 5.12 -1.76
C LEU A 135 -15.46 4.47 -1.99
N TYR A 136 -15.42 3.16 -2.14
CA TYR A 136 -14.21 2.40 -2.43
C TYR A 136 -13.63 2.76 -3.80
N GLY A 137 -14.46 2.89 -4.84
CA GLY A 137 -14.04 3.34 -6.16
C GLY A 137 -13.43 4.75 -6.15
N ILE A 138 -14.05 5.69 -5.43
CA ILE A 138 -13.50 7.04 -5.22
C ILE A 138 -12.15 6.98 -4.50
N ALA A 139 -12.03 6.13 -3.47
CA ALA A 139 -10.78 5.95 -2.74
C ALA A 139 -9.66 5.39 -3.64
N LEU A 140 -9.94 4.40 -4.49
CA LEU A 140 -8.96 3.90 -5.46
C LEU A 140 -8.48 5.01 -6.41
N VAL A 141 -9.39 5.83 -6.94
CA VAL A 141 -9.00 6.96 -7.80
C VAL A 141 -8.15 7.97 -7.03
N ALA A 142 -8.54 8.33 -5.81
CA ALA A 142 -7.79 9.26 -4.97
C ALA A 142 -6.37 8.75 -4.65
N ILE A 143 -6.24 7.46 -4.31
CA ILE A 143 -4.95 6.81 -4.05
C ILE A 143 -4.11 6.73 -5.33
N ALA A 144 -4.70 6.37 -6.46
CA ALA A 144 -3.99 6.31 -7.75
C ALA A 144 -3.43 7.68 -8.14
N VAL A 145 -4.21 8.75 -7.96
CA VAL A 145 -3.73 10.13 -8.14
C VAL A 145 -2.59 10.41 -7.16
N ALA A 146 -2.76 10.07 -5.87
CA ALA A 146 -1.74 10.27 -4.84
C ALA A 146 -0.40 9.57 -5.14
N PHE A 147 -0.44 8.39 -5.77
CA PHE A 147 0.75 7.66 -6.22
C PHE A 147 1.50 8.39 -7.33
N VAL A 148 0.78 8.99 -8.30
CA VAL A 148 1.41 9.67 -9.45
C VAL A 148 1.84 11.10 -9.11
N THR A 149 1.15 11.76 -8.18
CA THR A 149 1.46 13.14 -7.78
C THR A 149 2.77 13.24 -6.98
N LYS A 150 3.63 14.17 -7.40
CA LYS A 150 4.90 14.48 -6.72
C LYS A 150 4.69 15.38 -5.50
N PHE A 151 4.12 14.83 -4.42
CA PHE A 151 4.13 15.51 -3.13
C PHE A 151 5.46 15.26 -2.41
N LYS A 152 6.14 16.31 -1.94
CA LYS A 152 7.30 16.15 -1.04
C LYS A 152 6.79 15.72 0.33
N LEU A 153 6.84 14.42 0.65
CA LEU A 153 6.54 13.93 1.99
C LEU A 153 7.80 14.01 2.84
N VAL A 154 7.71 14.78 3.93
CA VAL A 154 8.75 14.78 4.95
C VAL A 154 8.90 13.35 5.47
N LYS A 155 10.13 12.83 5.48
CA LYS A 155 10.37 11.51 6.03
C LYS A 155 9.85 11.47 7.46
N LEU A 156 8.91 10.57 7.70
CA LEU A 156 8.44 10.28 9.03
C LEU A 156 9.65 9.78 9.83
N LYS A 157 10.15 10.63 10.74
CA LYS A 157 11.18 10.21 11.71
C LYS A 157 10.70 8.96 12.45
N MET A 158 11.60 8.22 13.07
CA MET A 158 11.30 6.98 13.82
C MET A 158 10.03 7.08 14.70
N ARG A 159 9.81 8.25 15.33
CA ARG A 159 8.60 8.54 16.13
C ARG A 159 7.29 8.55 15.35
N GLY A 160 7.28 9.05 14.12
CA GLY A 160 6.06 9.05 13.31
C GLY A 160 5.87 7.74 12.56
N MET A 161 6.93 6.99 12.22
CA MET A 161 6.80 5.60 11.76
C MET A 161 6.20 4.72 12.86
N LEU A 162 6.63 4.92 14.12
CA LEU A 162 5.97 4.32 15.29
C LEU A 162 4.52 4.80 15.44
N GLY A 163 4.24 6.09 15.19
CA GLY A 163 2.87 6.62 15.18
C GLY A 163 1.98 5.94 14.14
N LEU A 164 2.47 5.74 12.91
CA LEU A 164 1.75 5.05 11.85
C LEU A 164 1.52 3.57 12.18
N LEU A 165 2.53 2.90 12.75
CA LEU A 165 2.42 1.54 13.28
C LEU A 165 1.38 1.45 14.39
N LEU A 166 1.38 2.39 15.33
CA LEU A 166 0.39 2.46 16.41
C LEU A 166 -1.01 2.68 15.85
N VAL A 167 -1.19 3.58 14.88
CA VAL A 167 -2.48 3.77 14.19
C VAL A 167 -2.89 2.48 13.48
N GLY A 168 -1.98 1.81 12.77
CA GLY A 168 -2.24 0.53 12.12
C GLY A 168 -2.66 -0.56 13.11
N ILE A 169 -1.98 -0.66 14.26
CA ILE A 169 -2.32 -1.59 15.35
C ILE A 169 -3.68 -1.23 15.97
N LEU A 170 -3.97 0.05 16.18
CA LEU A 170 -5.27 0.50 16.70
C LEU A 170 -6.40 0.17 15.73
N VAL A 171 -6.21 0.44 14.44
CA VAL A 171 -7.15 0.05 13.38
C VAL A 171 -7.30 -1.47 13.36
N PHE A 172 -6.21 -2.23 13.49
CA PHE A 172 -6.23 -3.70 13.50
C PHE A 172 -7.01 -4.26 14.68
N ILE A 173 -6.75 -3.75 15.89
CA ILE A 173 -7.47 -4.16 17.11
C ILE A 173 -8.95 -3.79 17.00
N TRP A 174 -9.24 -2.58 16.52
CA TRP A 174 -10.61 -2.13 16.29
C TRP A 174 -11.31 -3.03 15.27
N PHE A 175 -10.61 -3.39 14.21
CA PHE A 175 -11.13 -4.24 13.13
C PHE A 175 -11.41 -5.67 13.58
N ILE A 176 -10.56 -6.25 14.43
CA ILE A 176 -10.79 -7.58 15.04
C ILE A 176 -12.01 -7.59 15.96
N LYS A 177 -12.32 -6.47 16.64
CA LYS A 177 -13.53 -6.40 17.49
C LYS A 177 -14.83 -6.34 16.70
N GLU A 178 -14.77 -5.97 15.44
CA GLU A 178 -15.93 -5.86 14.53
C GLU A 178 -16.23 -7.19 13.81
N PHE A 179 -15.39 -8.22 14.01
CA PHE A 179 -15.57 -9.60 13.52
C PHE A 179 -16.44 -10.43 14.46
#